data_AF-A0A3Q1M079-F1
#
_entry.id   AF-A0A3Q1M079-F1
#
_cell.length_a   1.000
_cell.length_b   1.000
_cell.length_c   1.000
_cell.angle_alpha   90.00
_cell.angle_beta   90.00
_cell.angle_gamma   90.00
#
_symmetry.space_group_name_H-M   'P 1'
#
loop_
_entity.id
_entity.type
_entity.pdbx_description
1 polymer ?
#
loop_
_entity_poly.entity_id
_entity_poly.type
_entity_poly.pdbx_seq_one_letter_code
_entity_poly.pdbx_strand_id
1 'polypeptide(L)'
;MSNNQIVPKDPQDEKILYPEFNKLKERNRGLKTLLSIGGWNFGTVRFTTMLSTFSNRERFVSSVIALLRTHGFDGLDLFFLYPGLRGSPARDRWTFVFLLEELLQAFKNEAQLTMRPRLLLSAAVSGDPHVVQKAYEARLLGRFAALSGERRSAGLMISMSHMPSRGRSGLAMMMPSASVTRHFS
;
A
#
# COMPACT_ATOMS: atom_id res chain seq x y z
N MET A 1 -10.47 -2.69 7.33
CA MET A 1 -10.84 -1.27 7.29
C MET A 1 -12.23 -1.07 7.87
N SER A 2 -12.35 -0.21 8.88
CA SER A 2 -13.60 0.15 9.54
C SER A 2 -13.65 1.66 9.74
N ASN A 3 -14.78 2.30 9.44
CA ASN A 3 -14.95 3.75 9.57
C ASN A 3 -13.80 4.57 8.93
N ASN A 4 -13.38 4.19 7.71
CA ASN A 4 -12.25 4.77 6.98
C ASN A 4 -10.89 4.68 7.69
N GLN A 5 -10.74 3.81 8.68
CA GLN A 5 -9.46 3.52 9.35
C GLN A 5 -8.93 2.15 8.96
N ILE A 6 -7.61 2.02 8.85
CA ILE A 6 -6.99 0.70 8.84
C ILE A 6 -7.15 0.08 10.23
N VAL A 7 -7.57 -1.17 10.24
CA VAL A 7 -7.73 -1.98 11.45
C VAL A 7 -7.23 -3.38 11.13
N PRO A 8 -6.69 -4.10 12.12
CA PRO A 8 -6.42 -5.53 11.99
C PRO A 8 -7.67 -6.28 11.54
N LYS A 9 -7.47 -7.38 10.81
CA LYS A 9 -8.58 -8.22 10.39
C LYS A 9 -9.05 -9.09 11.54
N ASP A 10 -8.12 -9.62 12.32
CA ASP A 10 -8.37 -10.50 13.46
C ASP A 10 -7.54 -10.03 14.69
N PRO A 11 -8.05 -10.17 15.92
CA PRO A 11 -7.25 -9.92 17.13
C PRO A 11 -5.91 -10.68 17.19
N GLN A 12 -5.80 -11.84 16.53
CA GLN A 12 -4.56 -12.61 16.42
C GLN A 12 -3.51 -11.93 15.54
N ASP A 13 -3.92 -11.05 14.62
CA ASP A 13 -2.98 -10.30 13.78
C ASP A 13 -2.02 -9.50 14.66
N GLU A 14 -2.55 -8.74 15.62
CA GLU A 14 -1.75 -7.89 16.51
C GLU A 14 -0.98 -8.71 17.55
N LYS A 15 -1.57 -9.80 18.06
CA LYS A 15 -1.01 -10.58 19.17
C LYS A 15 0.09 -11.53 18.72
N ILE A 16 -0.02 -12.10 17.52
CA ILE A 16 0.82 -13.20 17.06
C ILE A 16 1.47 -12.86 15.73
N LEU A 17 0.66 -12.61 14.69
CA LEU A 17 1.16 -12.58 13.31
C LEU A 17 2.07 -11.38 13.02
N TYR A 18 1.70 -10.16 13.43
CA TYR A 18 2.52 -8.98 13.22
C TYR A 18 3.85 -9.06 14.00
N PRO A 19 3.87 -9.41 15.30
CA PRO A 19 5.14 -9.62 16.01
C PRO A 19 6.03 -10.68 15.37
N GLU A 20 5.48 -11.86 15.02
CA GLU A 20 6.26 -12.94 14.41
C GLU A 20 6.82 -12.56 13.04
N PHE A 21 6.03 -11.88 12.21
CA PHE A 21 6.49 -11.40 10.93
C PHE A 21 7.60 -10.35 11.08
N ASN A 22 7.45 -9.40 12.01
CA ASN A 22 8.45 -8.36 12.25
C ASN A 22 9.74 -8.91 12.89
N LYS A 23 9.68 -10.01 13.65
CA LYS A 23 10.88 -10.71 14.18
C LYS A 23 11.81 -11.22 13.08
N LEU A 24 11.33 -11.43 11.85
CA LEU A 24 12.20 -11.81 10.72
C LEU A 24 13.33 -10.78 10.48
N LYS A 25 13.13 -9.52 10.89
CA LYS A 25 14.15 -8.47 10.83
C LYS A 25 15.35 -8.70 11.77
N GLU A 26 15.21 -9.57 12.77
CA GLU A 26 16.33 -9.95 13.63
C GLU A 26 17.33 -10.84 12.89
N ARG A 27 16.85 -11.66 11.96
CA ARG A 27 17.68 -12.54 11.11
C ARG A 27 18.30 -11.79 9.94
N ASN A 28 17.63 -10.77 9.43
CA ASN A 28 18.13 -9.90 8.38
C ASN A 28 17.84 -8.44 8.72
N ARG A 29 18.83 -7.73 9.26
CA ARG A 29 18.68 -6.32 9.67
C ARG A 29 18.38 -5.36 8.52
N GLY A 30 18.65 -5.78 7.28
CA GLY A 30 18.28 -5.03 6.07
C GLY A 30 16.83 -5.25 5.62
N LEU A 31 16.13 -6.27 6.14
CA LEU A 31 14.75 -6.58 5.76
C LEU A 31 13.81 -5.43 6.16
N LYS A 32 12.91 -5.09 5.25
CA LYS A 32 11.81 -4.14 5.47
C LYS A 32 10.47 -4.87 5.39
N THR A 33 9.63 -4.65 6.38
CA THR A 33 8.30 -5.27 6.46
C THR A 33 7.22 -4.24 6.19
N LEU A 34 6.37 -4.48 5.20
CA LEU A 34 5.26 -3.60 4.86
C LEU A 34 3.94 -4.32 5.17
N LEU A 35 2.97 -3.57 5.71
CA LEU A 35 1.61 -4.08 5.88
C LEU A 35 0.79 -3.79 4.62
N SER A 36 0.18 -4.82 4.03
CA SER A 36 -0.67 -4.67 2.85
C SER A 36 -2.14 -4.53 3.23
N ILE A 37 -2.85 -3.64 2.54
CA ILE A 37 -4.30 -3.50 2.63
C ILE A 37 -4.92 -3.61 1.24
N GLY A 38 -5.91 -4.49 1.10
CA GLY A 38 -6.65 -4.68 -0.15
C GLY A 38 -6.62 -6.12 -0.63
N GLY A 39 -6.39 -6.30 -1.92
CA GLY A 39 -6.46 -7.58 -2.61
C GLY A 39 -7.83 -7.86 -3.22
N TRP A 40 -7.92 -8.94 -4.00
CA TRP A 40 -9.10 -9.24 -4.81
C TRP A 40 -10.39 -9.34 -3.99
N ASN A 41 -10.35 -10.09 -2.88
CA ASN A 41 -11.50 -10.37 -2.01
C ASN A 41 -11.86 -9.20 -1.08
N PHE A 42 -10.97 -8.21 -0.93
CA PHE A 42 -11.30 -6.98 -0.20
C PHE A 42 -12.34 -6.13 -0.94
N GLY A 43 -12.42 -6.30 -2.27
CA GLY A 43 -13.30 -5.54 -3.13
C GLY A 43 -12.90 -4.07 -3.24
N THR A 44 -13.79 -3.25 -3.80
CA THR A 44 -13.52 -1.84 -4.11
C THR A 44 -14.28 -0.87 -3.22
N VAL A 45 -15.46 -1.26 -2.71
CA VAL A 45 -16.39 -0.38 -1.98
C VAL A 45 -15.72 0.36 -0.82
N ARG A 46 -14.93 -0.34 0.01
CA ARG A 46 -14.26 0.28 1.16
C ARG A 46 -13.22 1.31 0.73
N PHE A 47 -12.46 1.05 -0.34
CA PHE A 47 -11.54 2.04 -0.91
C PHE A 47 -12.30 3.24 -1.46
N THR A 48 -13.35 3.01 -2.25
CA THR A 48 -14.18 4.08 -2.81
C THR A 48 -14.79 4.97 -1.72
N THR A 49 -15.31 4.39 -0.63
CA THR A 49 -15.82 5.16 0.52
C THR A 49 -14.71 5.97 1.17
N MET A 50 -13.55 5.37 1.43
CA MET A 50 -12.42 6.08 2.04
C MET A 50 -11.89 7.22 1.15
N LEU A 51 -11.88 7.04 -0.18
CA LEU A 51 -11.44 8.06 -1.13
C LEU A 51 -12.43 9.21 -1.33
N SER A 52 -13.71 9.02 -0.98
CA SER A 52 -14.82 9.90 -1.35
C SER A 52 -14.75 11.33 -0.81
N THR A 53 -14.04 11.56 0.31
CA THR A 53 -13.88 12.89 0.91
C THR A 53 -12.46 13.07 1.42
N PHE A 54 -12.02 14.32 1.54
CA PHE A 54 -10.73 14.64 2.15
C PHE A 54 -10.65 14.13 3.60
N SER A 55 -11.67 14.37 4.42
CA SER A 55 -11.70 13.93 5.82
C SER A 55 -11.61 12.40 5.96
N ASN A 56 -12.20 11.63 5.04
CA ASN A 56 -12.09 10.18 5.06
C ASN A 56 -10.66 9.70 4.76
N ARG A 57 -9.97 10.33 3.79
CA ARG A 57 -8.58 10.02 3.48
C ARG A 57 -7.65 10.44 4.62
N GLU A 58 -7.84 11.61 5.20
CA GLU A 58 -7.08 12.08 6.36
C GLU A 58 -7.19 11.11 7.55
N ARG A 59 -8.41 10.64 7.84
CA ARG A 59 -8.65 9.63 8.88
C ARG A 59 -7.92 8.33 8.57
N PHE A 60 -7.95 7.88 7.31
CA PHE A 60 -7.22 6.70 6.87
C PHE A 60 -5.71 6.87 7.05
N VAL A 61 -5.13 7.95 6.54
CA VAL A 61 -3.70 8.29 6.63
C VAL A 61 -3.23 8.31 8.08
N SER A 62 -3.98 8.99 8.96
CA SER A 62 -3.66 9.06 10.39
C SER A 62 -3.67 7.67 11.05
N SER A 63 -4.69 6.86 10.77
CA SER A 63 -4.77 5.49 11.31
C SER A 63 -3.67 4.57 10.79
N VAL A 64 -3.23 4.76 9.54
CA VAL A 64 -2.10 4.01 8.96
C VAL A 64 -0.83 4.30 9.72
N ILE A 65 -0.48 5.57 9.92
CA ILE A 65 0.72 5.94 10.66
C ILE A 65 0.70 5.32 12.06
N ALA A 66 -0.42 5.48 12.78
CA ALA A 66 -0.57 4.94 14.12
C ALA A 66 -0.34 3.42 14.13
N LEU A 67 -1.05 2.66 13.29
CA LEU A 67 -0.98 1.21 13.28
C LEU A 67 0.41 0.70 12.87
N LEU A 68 1.02 1.28 11.84
CA LEU A 68 2.37 0.88 11.39
C LEU A 68 3.41 1.12 12.48
N ARG A 69 3.36 2.28 13.15
CA ARG A 69 4.30 2.61 14.22
C ARG A 69 4.09 1.76 15.47
N THR A 70 2.83 1.48 15.84
CA THR A 70 2.48 0.60 16.98
C THR A 70 3.04 -0.80 16.81
N HIS A 71 2.94 -1.39 15.61
CA HIS A 71 3.36 -2.77 15.40
C HIS A 71 4.75 -2.92 14.78
N GLY A 72 5.48 -1.82 14.56
CA GLY A 72 6.86 -1.86 14.09
C GLY A 72 7.05 -2.19 12.61
N PHE A 73 6.06 -1.90 11.77
CA PHE A 73 6.19 -2.00 10.31
C PHE A 73 7.01 -0.85 9.73
N ASP A 74 7.71 -1.12 8.63
CA ASP A 74 8.52 -0.15 7.90
C ASP A 74 7.72 0.60 6.83
N GLY A 75 6.49 0.18 6.50
CA GLY A 75 5.66 0.90 5.52
C GLY A 75 4.31 0.26 5.20
N LEU A 76 3.63 0.87 4.23
CA LEU A 76 2.31 0.46 3.72
C LEU A 76 2.42 -0.08 2.28
N ASP A 77 1.68 -1.13 1.98
CA ASP A 77 1.37 -1.57 0.62
C ASP A 77 -0.12 -1.41 0.31
N LEU A 78 -0.44 -0.64 -0.73
CA LEU A 78 -1.82 -0.42 -1.19
C LEU A 78 -2.16 -1.38 -2.34
N PHE A 79 -3.04 -2.34 -2.07
CA PHE A 79 -3.46 -3.34 -3.06
C PHE A 79 -4.90 -3.09 -3.53
N PHE A 80 -5.17 -1.91 -4.09
CA PHE A 80 -6.50 -1.52 -4.59
C PHE A 80 -6.72 -2.07 -6.01
N LEU A 81 -7.54 -3.12 -6.14
CA LEU A 81 -7.90 -3.75 -7.41
C LEU A 81 -9.37 -3.45 -7.77
N TYR A 82 -9.70 -2.48 -8.62
CA TYR A 82 -8.83 -1.42 -9.14
C TYR A 82 -9.60 -0.09 -9.07
N PRO A 83 -8.92 1.05 -8.83
CA PRO A 83 -9.56 2.36 -8.97
C PRO A 83 -10.20 2.50 -10.36
N GLY A 84 -11.46 2.95 -10.41
CA GLY A 84 -12.21 3.10 -11.67
C GLY A 84 -12.71 1.81 -12.33
N LEU A 85 -12.52 0.63 -11.70
CA LEU A 85 -13.01 -0.66 -12.21
C LEU A 85 -13.61 -1.50 -11.06
N ARG A 86 -14.22 -2.64 -11.39
CA ARG A 86 -14.83 -3.57 -10.41
C ARG A 86 -15.81 -2.86 -9.45
N GLY A 87 -16.63 -1.94 -9.99
CA GLY A 87 -17.60 -1.16 -9.22
C GLY A 87 -17.05 0.11 -8.55
N SER A 88 -15.74 0.37 -8.64
CA SER A 88 -15.18 1.68 -8.29
C SER A 88 -15.48 2.71 -9.41
N PRO A 89 -16.00 3.90 -9.08
CA PRO A 89 -16.30 4.94 -10.06
C PRO A 89 -15.02 5.48 -10.72
N ALA A 90 -15.12 5.89 -12.00
CA ALA A 90 -13.96 6.34 -12.79
C ALA A 90 -13.13 7.45 -12.13
N ARG A 91 -13.77 8.33 -11.34
CA ARG A 91 -13.08 9.39 -10.58
C ARG A 91 -12.06 8.85 -9.56
N ASP A 92 -12.21 7.60 -9.12
CA ASP A 92 -11.31 6.99 -8.13
C ASP A 92 -9.89 6.83 -8.67
N ARG A 93 -9.71 6.82 -10.00
CA ARG A 93 -8.40 6.92 -10.65
C ARG A 93 -7.62 8.15 -10.16
N TRP A 94 -8.29 9.29 -10.03
CA TRP A 94 -7.68 10.56 -9.61
C TRP A 94 -7.63 10.69 -8.10
N THR A 95 -8.68 10.30 -7.38
CA THR A 95 -8.66 10.39 -5.90
C THR A 95 -7.66 9.40 -5.29
N PHE A 96 -7.35 8.28 -5.97
CA PHE A 96 -6.25 7.42 -5.57
C PHE A 96 -4.89 8.13 -5.66
N VAL A 97 -4.67 9.00 -6.65
CA VAL A 97 -3.46 9.83 -6.72
C VAL A 97 -3.39 10.78 -5.52
N PHE A 98 -4.49 11.45 -5.17
CA PHE A 98 -4.53 12.32 -3.99
C PHE A 98 -4.19 11.57 -2.70
N LEU A 99 -4.69 10.34 -2.53
CA LEU A 99 -4.33 9.51 -1.39
C LEU A 99 -2.82 9.23 -1.34
N LEU A 100 -2.19 8.93 -2.48
CA LEU A 100 -0.75 8.66 -2.52
C LEU A 100 0.07 9.91 -2.14
N GLU A 101 -0.33 11.09 -2.63
CA GLU A 101 0.30 12.37 -2.26
C GLU A 101 0.16 12.65 -0.75
N GLU A 102 -1.05 12.48 -0.22
CA GLU A 102 -1.36 12.67 1.20
C GLU A 102 -0.55 11.71 2.08
N LEU A 103 -0.44 10.42 1.71
CA LEU A 103 0.38 9.43 2.43
C LEU A 103 1.87 9.78 2.38
N LEU A 104 2.40 10.12 1.21
CA LEU A 104 3.82 10.48 1.05
C LEU A 104 4.17 11.71 1.89
N GLN A 105 3.32 12.73 1.88
CA GLN A 105 3.51 13.94 2.65
C GLN A 105 3.38 13.68 4.15
N ALA A 106 2.38 12.92 4.57
CA ALA A 106 2.18 12.59 5.98
C ALA A 106 3.33 11.73 6.54
N PHE A 107 3.82 10.75 5.77
CA PHE A 107 4.99 9.95 6.16
C PHE A 107 6.25 10.81 6.26
N LYS A 108 6.44 11.79 5.36
CA LYS A 108 7.55 12.74 5.44
C LYS A 108 7.46 13.59 6.70
N ASN A 109 6.30 14.16 6.98
CA ASN A 109 6.08 15.02 8.14
C ASN A 109 6.28 14.24 9.44
N GLU A 110 5.68 13.04 9.56
CA GLU A 110 5.84 12.21 10.76
C GLU A 110 7.30 11.83 11.00
N ALA A 111 8.05 11.47 9.95
CA ALA A 111 9.46 11.13 10.07
C ALA A 111 10.30 12.30 10.63
N GLN A 112 10.01 13.52 10.18
CA GLN A 112 10.68 14.73 10.67
C GLN A 112 10.32 15.00 12.14
N LEU A 113 9.04 14.90 12.49
CA LEU A 113 8.55 15.16 13.84
C LEU A 113 9.04 14.14 14.87
N THR A 114 9.11 12.86 14.50
CA THR A 114 9.49 11.78 15.43
C THR A 114 10.98 11.42 15.36
N MET A 115 11.73 12.03 14.45
CA MET A 115 13.13 11.68 14.14
C MET A 115 13.32 10.18 13.82
N ARG A 116 12.28 9.53 13.28
CA ARG A 116 12.32 8.13 12.86
C ARG A 116 12.54 8.02 11.35
N PRO A 117 13.10 6.90 10.85
CA PRO A 117 13.11 6.64 9.42
C PRO A 117 11.70 6.73 8.83
N ARG A 118 11.60 7.40 7.67
CA ARG A 118 10.32 7.58 6.98
C ARG A 118 9.72 6.24 6.58
N LEU A 119 8.41 6.10 6.80
CA LEU A 119 7.65 4.95 6.34
C LEU A 119 7.71 4.82 4.82
N LEU A 120 7.84 3.58 4.35
CA LEU A 120 7.81 3.22 2.94
C LEU A 120 6.37 3.20 2.45
N LEU A 121 6.16 3.59 1.19
CA LEU A 121 4.87 3.46 0.52
C LEU A 121 5.06 2.62 -0.74
N SER A 122 4.20 1.63 -0.92
CA SER A 122 4.12 0.83 -2.13
C SER A 122 2.68 0.67 -2.59
N ALA A 123 2.50 0.35 -3.87
CA ALA A 123 1.21 -0.01 -4.42
C ALA A 123 1.36 -1.19 -5.39
N ALA A 124 0.47 -2.17 -5.23
CA ALA A 124 0.33 -3.26 -6.18
C ALA A 124 -0.60 -2.83 -7.33
N VAL A 125 -0.07 -2.87 -8.55
CA VAL A 125 -0.77 -2.45 -9.77
C VAL A 125 -0.97 -3.62 -10.74
N SER A 126 -1.93 -3.48 -11.64
CA SER A 126 -2.14 -4.46 -12.72
C SER A 126 -1.01 -4.40 -13.76
N GLY A 127 -0.66 -5.56 -14.32
CA GLY A 127 0.12 -5.64 -15.56
C GLY A 127 -0.68 -5.65 -16.85
N ASP A 128 -2.01 -5.67 -16.78
CA ASP A 128 -2.88 -5.61 -17.96
C ASP A 128 -2.93 -4.17 -18.51
N PRO A 129 -2.51 -3.92 -19.76
CA PRO A 129 -2.53 -2.59 -20.36
C PRO A 129 -3.91 -1.91 -20.35
N HIS A 130 -4.99 -2.68 -20.51
CA HIS A 130 -6.35 -2.13 -20.48
C HIS A 130 -6.74 -1.66 -19.08
N VAL A 131 -6.30 -2.38 -18.05
CA VAL A 131 -6.48 -1.96 -16.66
C VAL A 131 -5.62 -0.73 -16.37
N VAL A 132 -4.36 -0.74 -16.79
CA VAL A 132 -3.44 0.37 -16.56
C VAL A 132 -3.98 1.68 -17.13
N GLN A 133 -4.46 1.64 -18.38
CA GLN A 133 -5.02 2.81 -19.06
C GLN A 133 -6.26 3.39 -18.36
N LYS A 134 -7.08 2.52 -17.74
CA LYS A 134 -8.34 2.93 -17.11
C LYS A 134 -8.19 3.29 -15.63
N ALA A 135 -7.31 2.61 -14.92
CA ALA A 135 -7.24 2.66 -13.46
C ALA A 135 -6.17 3.62 -12.93
N TYR A 136 -5.12 3.90 -13.71
CA TYR A 136 -3.95 4.62 -13.20
C TYR A 136 -3.60 5.83 -14.04
N GLU A 137 -3.24 6.91 -13.36
CA GLU A 137 -2.49 8.01 -13.98
C GLU A 137 -1.01 7.65 -14.03
N ALA A 138 -0.62 6.84 -15.02
CA ALA A 138 0.76 6.31 -15.13
C ALA A 138 1.83 7.41 -15.07
N ARG A 139 1.56 8.59 -15.67
CA ARG A 139 2.48 9.74 -15.60
C ARG A 139 2.66 10.27 -14.18
N LEU A 140 1.59 10.33 -13.38
CA LEU A 140 1.64 10.81 -12.00
C LEU A 140 2.26 9.77 -11.07
N LEU A 141 1.91 8.49 -11.25
CA LEU A 141 2.57 7.40 -10.52
C LEU A 141 4.07 7.35 -10.78
N GLY A 142 4.49 7.58 -12.03
CA GLY A 142 5.89 7.67 -12.40
C GLY A 142 6.65 8.79 -11.68
N ARG A 143 5.99 9.92 -11.39
CA ARG A 143 6.60 11.01 -10.60
C ARG A 143 6.84 10.58 -9.15
N PHE A 144 5.87 9.91 -8.52
CA PHE A 144 6.06 9.40 -7.15
C PHE A 144 7.12 8.30 -7.06
N ALA A 145 7.24 7.48 -8.10
CA ALA A 145 8.29 6.47 -8.21
C ALA A 145 9.67 7.11 -8.43
N ALA A 146 9.77 8.17 -9.24
CA ALA A 146 11.03 8.89 -9.46
C ALA A 146 11.58 9.52 -8.16
N LEU A 147 10.69 9.92 -7.24
CA LEU A 147 11.06 10.32 -5.88
C LEU A 147 11.67 9.18 -5.04
N SER A 148 11.87 7.96 -5.58
CA SER A 148 12.61 6.87 -4.93
C SER A 148 14.09 6.77 -5.36
N GLY A 149 14.45 7.44 -6.47
CA GLY A 149 15.79 7.37 -7.05
C GLY A 149 16.86 8.21 -6.35
N GLU A 150 16.46 9.15 -5.49
CA GLU A 150 17.40 9.83 -4.60
C GLU A 150 17.81 8.82 -3.51
N ARG A 151 19.12 8.63 -3.33
CA ARG A 151 19.74 7.56 -2.51
C ARG A 151 19.32 7.49 -1.02
N ARG A 152 18.34 8.28 -0.59
CA ARG A 152 17.75 8.33 0.76
C ARG A 152 16.23 8.55 0.78
N SER A 153 15.52 8.55 -0.35
CA SER A 153 14.11 8.91 -0.42
C SER A 153 13.18 7.70 -0.57
N ALA A 154 12.28 7.53 0.40
CA ALA A 154 11.09 6.67 0.39
C ALA A 154 10.06 6.88 -0.75
N GLY A 155 10.42 6.95 -2.03
CA GLY A 155 9.40 7.14 -3.09
C GLY A 155 8.38 6.00 -3.16
N LEU A 156 7.35 6.14 -4.01
CA LEU A 156 6.36 5.08 -4.23
C LEU A 156 7.02 3.89 -4.92
N MET A 157 7.00 2.72 -4.28
CA MET A 157 7.39 1.46 -4.93
C MET A 157 6.20 0.84 -5.65
N ILE A 158 6.37 0.42 -6.90
CA ILE A 158 5.32 -0.22 -7.69
C ILE A 158 5.62 -1.71 -7.80
N SER A 159 4.67 -2.55 -7.37
CA SER A 159 4.73 -4.00 -7.57
C SER A 159 3.70 -4.42 -8.61
N MET A 160 4.08 -5.26 -9.57
CA MET A 160 3.15 -5.78 -10.57
C MET A 160 2.48 -7.05 -10.06
N SER A 161 1.15 -7.04 -10.02
CA SER A 161 0.35 -8.23 -9.72
C SER A 161 -0.05 -8.94 -11.02
N HIS A 162 0.42 -10.18 -11.21
CA HIS A 162 -0.06 -11.06 -12.28
C HIS A 162 -1.24 -11.88 -11.75
N MET A 163 -2.41 -11.76 -12.37
CA MET A 163 -3.56 -12.63 -12.09
C MET A 163 -3.77 -13.55 -13.29
N PRO A 164 -3.81 -14.87 -13.11
CA PRO A 164 -4.04 -15.80 -14.23
C PRO A 164 -5.42 -15.56 -14.85
N SER A 165 -5.47 -15.55 -16.18
CA SER A 165 -6.73 -15.43 -16.93
C SER A 165 -7.66 -16.59 -16.59
N ARG A 166 -8.95 -16.28 -16.41
CA ARG A 166 -10.03 -17.21 -16.02
C ARG A 166 -9.92 -18.55 -16.76
N GLY A 167 -9.57 -19.60 -16.03
CA GLY A 167 -9.46 -20.95 -16.59
C GLY A 167 -9.02 -22.00 -15.58
N ARG A 168 -9.68 -22.08 -14.41
CA ARG A 168 -9.90 -23.28 -13.57
C ARG A 168 -10.29 -22.84 -12.16
N SER A 169 -11.36 -23.43 -11.65
CA SER A 169 -11.75 -23.37 -10.24
C SER A 169 -10.61 -23.97 -9.39
N GLY A 170 -9.91 -23.14 -8.64
CA GLY A 170 -8.87 -23.59 -7.73
C GLY A 170 -8.39 -22.41 -6.90
N LEU A 171 -8.25 -22.61 -5.59
CA LEU A 171 -7.80 -21.62 -4.62
C LEU A 171 -6.67 -20.74 -5.19
N ALA A 172 -6.88 -19.43 -5.24
CA ALA A 172 -5.82 -18.48 -5.52
C ALA A 172 -4.86 -18.45 -4.30
N MET A 173 -3.72 -19.12 -4.44
CA MET A 173 -2.65 -19.08 -3.46
C MET A 173 -2.01 -17.69 -3.49
N MET A 174 -2.04 -17.03 -2.33
CA MET A 174 -1.49 -15.70 -2.08
C MET A 174 0.03 -15.80 -2.04
N MET A 175 0.74 -15.18 -2.99
CA MET A 175 2.19 -15.04 -2.90
C MET A 175 2.50 -13.82 -2.02
N PRO A 176 3.29 -13.96 -0.94
CA PRO A 176 3.77 -12.80 -0.20
C PRO A 176 4.66 -11.94 -1.10
N SER A 177 4.30 -10.67 -1.28
CA SER A 177 5.15 -9.71 -1.97
C SER A 177 6.33 -9.35 -1.07
N ALA A 178 7.50 -9.97 -1.34
CA ALA A 178 8.77 -9.53 -0.78
C ALA A 178 9.48 -8.66 -1.82
N SER A 179 9.47 -7.34 -1.64
CA SER A 179 10.30 -6.45 -2.45
C SER A 179 11.74 -6.49 -1.93
N VAL A 180 12.61 -7.23 -2.62
CA VAL A 180 14.07 -7.18 -2.40
C VAL A 180 14.63 -6.09 -3.31
N THR A 181 14.89 -4.91 -2.76
CA THR A 181 15.69 -3.89 -3.46
C THR A 181 17.15 -4.34 -3.40
N ARG A 182 17.69 -4.84 -4.51
CA ARG A 182 19.15 -5.05 -4.65
C ARG A 182 19.82 -3.67 -4.70
N HIS A 183 20.63 -3.37 -3.70
CA HIS A 183 21.57 -2.26 -3.77
C HIS A 183 22.77 -2.71 -4.59
N PHE A 184 22.97 -2.12 -5.77
CA PHE A 184 24.28 -2.17 -6.43
C PHE A 184 25.20 -1.16 -5.74
N SER A 185 26.37 -1.64 -5.33
CA SER A 185 27.45 -0.84 -4.72
C SER A 185 28.02 0.19 -5.68
#